data_AF-A7MG10-F1
#
_entry.id   AF-A7MG10-F1
#
_cell.length_a   1.000
_cell.length_b   1.000
_cell.length_c   1.000
_cell.angle_alpha   90.00
_cell.angle_beta   90.00
_cell.angle_gamma   90.00
#
_symmetry.space_group_name_H-M   'P 1'
#
loop_
_entity.id
_entity.type
_entity.pdbx_description
1 polymer ?
#
loop_
_entity_poly.entity_id
_entity_poly.type
_entity_poly.pdbx_seq_one_letter_code
_entity_poly.pdbx_strand_id
1 'polypeptide(L)'
;MVDITFVCLSKSKKNQEFCVAGKIIHTDGSIGQWIRPVNKFGSIDERDCLYADKSQATSLDVITATFIRGVPQKFQTENYLIDSEKYWVKRRDYDFNIPALNKLCDQPQTLWTNNHESGGGIKDQVSPAEAANIKESLYFIYVGDITIYTSRWQNEKVKVRGEFVYNGDTYNLKITDLFWLNYYEDKELGKHPLNGRYLTISLALETFGDFHYKLIAEMM
;
A
#
# COMPACT_ATOMS: atom_id res chain seq x y z
N MET A 1 -3.09 14.94 -20.91
CA MET A 1 -4.03 14.14 -20.10
C MET A 1 -4.18 12.78 -20.76
N VAL A 2 -4.21 11.71 -19.98
CA VAL A 2 -4.35 10.34 -20.47
C VAL A 2 -5.20 9.53 -19.50
N ASP A 3 -6.07 8.69 -20.02
CA ASP A 3 -6.81 7.73 -19.20
C ASP A 3 -5.94 6.49 -19.00
N ILE A 4 -5.70 6.12 -17.75
CA ILE A 4 -4.90 4.95 -17.38
C ILE A 4 -5.79 4.01 -16.60
N THR A 5 -5.74 2.73 -16.95
CA THR A 5 -6.43 1.66 -16.24
C THR A 5 -5.45 0.89 -15.36
N PHE A 6 -5.80 0.66 -14.09
CA PHE A 6 -4.94 -0.01 -13.11
C PHE A 6 -5.77 -0.88 -12.15
N VAL A 7 -5.15 -1.93 -11.58
CA VAL A 7 -5.71 -2.66 -10.42
C VAL A 7 -5.37 -1.89 -9.16
N CYS A 8 -6.37 -1.52 -8.38
CA CYS A 8 -6.15 -0.98 -7.03
C CYS A 8 -5.56 -2.08 -6.12
N LEU A 9 -4.35 -1.87 -5.60
CA LEU A 9 -3.67 -2.83 -4.70
C LEU A 9 -3.52 -2.30 -3.29
N SER A 10 -3.83 -1.04 -3.05
CA SER A 10 -3.95 -0.51 -1.70
C SER A 10 -4.90 0.66 -1.67
N LYS A 11 -5.75 0.71 -0.64
CA LYS A 11 -6.48 1.92 -0.25
C LYS A 11 -6.37 2.10 1.26
N SER A 12 -5.40 2.89 1.67
CA SER A 12 -5.24 3.28 3.08
C SER A 12 -5.77 4.69 3.33
N LYS A 13 -6.13 5.01 4.58
CA LYS A 13 -6.62 6.35 4.97
C LYS A 13 -5.84 6.87 6.18
N LYS A 14 -5.36 8.11 6.11
CA LYS A 14 -4.74 8.85 7.21
C LYS A 14 -5.30 10.27 7.22
N ASN A 15 -5.77 10.75 8.37
CA ASN A 15 -6.24 12.14 8.54
C ASN A 15 -7.24 12.65 7.47
N GLN A 16 -8.20 11.81 7.08
CA GLN A 16 -9.19 12.06 6.01
C GLN A 16 -8.68 11.96 4.57
N GLU A 17 -7.38 11.79 4.39
CA GLU A 17 -6.74 11.58 3.11
C GLU A 17 -6.56 10.09 2.84
N PHE A 18 -6.81 9.69 1.60
CA PHE A 18 -6.58 8.35 1.10
C PHE A 18 -5.24 8.30 0.37
N CYS A 19 -4.58 7.15 0.48
CA CYS A 19 -3.51 6.75 -0.42
C CYS A 19 -4.03 5.56 -1.22
N VAL A 20 -4.27 5.78 -2.51
CA VAL A 20 -4.61 4.75 -3.47
C VAL A 20 -3.40 4.46 -4.32
N ALA A 21 -3.08 3.20 -4.57
CA ALA A 21 -2.03 2.82 -5.50
C ALA A 21 -2.32 1.47 -6.15
N GLY A 22 -1.70 1.22 -7.28
CA GLY A 22 -1.99 0.04 -8.07
C GLY A 22 -1.02 -0.20 -9.22
N LYS A 23 -1.24 -1.28 -9.96
CA LYS A 23 -0.47 -1.60 -11.17
C LYS A 23 -1.29 -1.38 -12.42
N ILE A 24 -0.68 -0.76 -13.43
CA ILE A 24 -1.33 -0.50 -14.71
C ILE A 24 -1.73 -1.84 -15.36
N ILE A 25 -2.91 -1.90 -15.96
CA ILE A 25 -3.33 -3.00 -16.85
C ILE A 25 -3.42 -2.43 -18.26
N HIS A 26 -2.65 -3.01 -19.17
CA HIS A 26 -2.72 -2.70 -20.59
C HIS A 26 -3.90 -3.41 -21.27
N THR A 27 -4.27 -2.95 -22.46
CA THR A 27 -5.42 -3.49 -23.21
C THR A 27 -5.25 -4.97 -23.59
N ASP A 28 -4.02 -5.45 -23.71
CA ASP A 28 -3.69 -6.85 -23.95
C ASP A 28 -3.69 -7.72 -22.66
N GLY A 29 -4.01 -7.12 -21.51
CA GLY A 29 -4.04 -7.77 -20.20
C GLY A 29 -2.67 -7.88 -19.52
N SER A 30 -1.60 -7.38 -20.13
CA SER A 30 -0.29 -7.33 -19.47
C SER A 30 -0.28 -6.33 -18.31
N ILE A 31 0.49 -6.67 -17.28
CA ILE A 31 0.65 -5.85 -16.07
C ILE A 31 1.84 -4.92 -16.26
N GLY A 32 1.61 -3.63 -16.14
CA GLY A 32 2.62 -2.58 -16.19
C GLY A 32 3.15 -2.20 -14.82
N GLN A 33 3.82 -1.05 -14.79
CA GLN A 33 4.41 -0.46 -13.59
C GLN A 33 3.35 0.02 -12.58
N TRP A 34 3.83 0.34 -11.38
CA TRP A 34 3.05 1.01 -10.35
C TRP A 34 2.59 2.41 -10.79
N ILE A 35 1.41 2.78 -10.31
CA ILE A 35 0.84 4.12 -10.40
C ILE A 35 0.16 4.48 -9.07
N ARG A 36 0.44 5.68 -8.57
CA ARG A 36 -0.17 6.27 -7.37
C ARG A 36 -0.88 7.57 -7.76
N PRO A 37 -2.22 7.56 -7.88
CA PRO A 37 -3.01 8.78 -7.96
C PRO A 37 -2.70 9.73 -6.80
N VAL A 38 -2.48 11.01 -7.13
CA VAL A 38 -2.46 12.11 -6.16
C VAL A 38 -3.20 13.31 -6.75
N ASN A 39 -3.91 14.08 -5.93
CA ASN A 39 -4.50 15.36 -6.34
C ASN A 39 -3.47 16.50 -6.20
N LYS A 40 -3.89 17.74 -6.42
CA LYS A 40 -3.02 18.94 -6.34
C LYS A 40 -2.41 19.20 -4.95
N PHE A 41 -2.94 18.59 -3.90
CA PHE A 41 -2.45 18.66 -2.52
C PHE A 41 -1.50 17.50 -2.17
N GLY A 42 -1.28 16.55 -3.10
CA GLY A 42 -0.38 15.42 -2.90
C GLY A 42 -1.03 14.19 -2.26
N SER A 43 -2.34 14.23 -2.02
CA SER A 43 -3.13 13.15 -1.43
C SER A 43 -4.39 12.86 -2.27
N ILE A 44 -5.19 11.86 -1.94
CA ILE A 44 -6.50 11.62 -2.55
C ILE A 44 -7.58 11.93 -1.51
N ASP A 45 -8.57 12.74 -1.84
CA ASP A 45 -9.72 12.96 -0.95
C ASP A 45 -10.84 11.95 -1.22
N GLU A 46 -11.91 11.99 -0.43
CA GLU A 46 -13.04 11.08 -0.63
C GLU A 46 -13.66 11.23 -2.03
N ARG A 47 -13.81 12.46 -2.52
CA ARG A 47 -14.45 12.74 -3.81
C ARG A 47 -13.58 12.28 -4.98
N ASP A 48 -12.26 12.44 -4.86
CA ASP A 48 -11.28 12.01 -5.85
C ASP A 48 -11.37 10.51 -6.17
N CYS A 49 -11.79 9.68 -5.19
CA CYS A 49 -11.89 8.22 -5.35
C CYS A 49 -13.32 7.69 -5.43
N LEU A 50 -14.30 8.54 -5.75
CA LEU A 50 -15.67 8.13 -6.05
C LEU A 50 -15.83 7.73 -7.51
N TYR A 51 -16.71 6.75 -7.71
CA TYR A 51 -17.34 6.48 -9.00
C TYR A 51 -18.55 7.39 -9.20
N ALA A 52 -19.06 7.46 -10.44
CA ALA A 52 -20.19 8.31 -10.79
C ALA A 52 -21.47 8.00 -10.00
N ASP A 53 -21.63 6.75 -9.55
CA ASP A 53 -22.75 6.30 -8.69
C ASP A 53 -22.53 6.59 -7.19
N LYS A 54 -21.45 7.28 -6.84
CA LYS A 54 -21.01 7.60 -5.47
C LYS A 54 -20.55 6.40 -4.64
N SER A 55 -20.40 5.23 -5.24
CA SER A 55 -19.63 4.17 -4.59
C SER A 55 -18.13 4.51 -4.64
N GLN A 56 -17.38 4.04 -3.66
CA GLN A 56 -15.96 4.35 -3.54
C GLN A 56 -15.11 3.24 -4.15
N ALA A 57 -13.95 3.61 -4.69
CA ALA A 57 -12.93 2.65 -5.06
C ALA A 57 -12.50 1.78 -3.88
N THR A 58 -12.25 0.51 -4.14
CA THR A 58 -11.82 -0.52 -3.19
C THR A 58 -10.67 -1.33 -3.77
N SER A 59 -10.00 -2.10 -2.92
CA SER A 59 -8.92 -2.99 -3.35
C SER A 59 -9.43 -4.03 -4.34
N LEU A 60 -8.60 -4.35 -5.33
CA LEU A 60 -8.88 -5.21 -6.48
C LEU A 60 -9.90 -4.66 -7.48
N ASP A 61 -10.39 -3.43 -7.33
CA ASP A 61 -11.08 -2.78 -8.44
C ASP A 61 -10.12 -2.54 -9.60
N VAL A 62 -10.55 -2.85 -10.82
CA VAL A 62 -9.91 -2.37 -12.04
C VAL A 62 -10.49 -1.01 -12.39
N ILE A 63 -9.69 0.03 -12.22
CA ILE A 63 -10.11 1.43 -12.24
C ILE A 63 -9.50 2.12 -13.44
N THR A 64 -10.30 2.88 -14.18
CA THR A 64 -9.78 3.92 -15.08
C THR A 64 -9.90 5.28 -14.43
N ALA A 65 -8.80 6.04 -14.40
CA ALA A 65 -8.77 7.43 -13.99
C ALA A 65 -8.03 8.30 -15.04
N THR A 66 -8.39 9.58 -15.12
CA THR A 66 -7.69 10.53 -16.00
C THR A 66 -6.52 11.16 -15.24
N PHE A 67 -5.32 11.05 -15.82
CA PHE A 67 -4.09 11.61 -15.29
C PHE A 67 -3.58 12.77 -16.14
N ILE A 68 -3.07 13.80 -15.48
CA ILE A 68 -2.54 15.01 -16.10
C ILE A 68 -1.06 14.82 -16.45
N ARG A 69 -0.23 14.46 -15.46
CA ARG A 69 1.23 14.28 -15.59
C ARG A 69 1.82 13.55 -14.38
N GLY A 70 3.04 13.05 -14.53
CA GLY A 70 3.84 12.57 -13.40
C GLY A 70 4.23 13.72 -12.44
N VAL A 71 4.22 13.43 -11.15
CA VAL A 71 4.60 14.33 -10.04
C VAL A 71 5.44 13.55 -9.02
N PRO A 72 6.59 12.97 -9.43
CA PRO A 72 7.40 12.15 -8.56
C PRO A 72 7.87 12.96 -7.33
N GLN A 73 7.91 12.31 -6.17
CA GLN A 73 8.36 12.93 -4.92
C GLN A 73 9.35 12.01 -4.21
N LYS A 74 10.64 12.39 -4.22
CA LYS A 74 11.74 11.53 -3.74
C LYS A 74 11.68 10.14 -4.41
N PHE A 75 11.58 9.08 -3.60
CA PHE A 75 11.49 7.69 -4.06
C PHE A 75 10.07 7.26 -4.49
N GLN A 76 9.06 8.12 -4.29
CA GLN A 76 7.70 7.87 -4.80
C GLN A 76 7.60 8.35 -6.25
N THR A 77 8.28 7.64 -7.15
CA THR A 77 8.36 8.02 -8.57
C THR A 77 7.07 7.69 -9.33
N GLU A 78 6.26 6.80 -8.77
CA GLU A 78 4.96 6.35 -9.28
C GLU A 78 3.82 7.37 -9.04
N ASN A 79 4.09 8.54 -8.45
CA ASN A 79 3.06 9.55 -8.18
C ASN A 79 2.63 10.26 -9.48
N TYR A 80 1.32 10.26 -9.77
CA TYR A 80 0.73 10.93 -10.92
C TYR A 80 -0.46 11.80 -10.51
N LEU A 81 -0.46 13.04 -11.01
CA LEU A 81 -1.51 14.01 -10.75
C LEU A 81 -2.77 13.60 -11.51
N ILE A 82 -3.88 13.41 -10.80
CA ILE A 82 -5.19 13.15 -11.40
C ILE A 82 -5.90 14.44 -11.83
N ASP A 83 -6.88 14.27 -12.72
CA ASP A 83 -7.90 15.28 -12.99
C ASP A 83 -9.07 15.10 -12.00
N SER A 84 -9.05 15.84 -10.89
CA SER A 84 -10.07 15.79 -9.83
C SER A 84 -11.48 16.24 -10.27
N GLU A 85 -11.65 16.81 -11.47
CA GLU A 85 -12.97 17.17 -12.02
C GLU A 85 -13.69 15.95 -12.62
N LYS A 86 -12.99 14.81 -12.78
CA LYS A 86 -13.52 13.60 -13.39
C LYS A 86 -13.64 12.46 -12.39
N TYR A 87 -14.83 11.85 -12.36
CA TYR A 87 -15.03 10.60 -11.63
C TYR A 87 -14.17 9.48 -12.20
N TRP A 88 -13.69 8.62 -11.31
CA TRP A 88 -13.09 7.36 -11.72
C TRP A 88 -14.16 6.42 -12.29
N VAL A 89 -13.73 5.44 -13.07
CA VAL A 89 -14.61 4.43 -13.65
C VAL A 89 -14.16 3.05 -13.22
N LYS A 90 -14.99 2.35 -12.43
CA LYS A 90 -14.82 0.90 -12.19
C LYS A 90 -15.14 0.15 -13.48
N ARG A 91 -14.16 -0.58 -14.00
CA ARG A 91 -14.32 -1.41 -15.22
C ARG A 91 -14.83 -2.80 -14.89
N ARG A 92 -14.31 -3.38 -13.80
CA ARG A 92 -14.63 -4.71 -13.27
C ARG A 92 -13.91 -4.91 -11.94
N ASP A 93 -14.19 -6.01 -11.28
CA ASP A 93 -13.32 -6.56 -10.25
C ASP A 93 -12.14 -7.31 -10.90
N TYR A 94 -10.99 -7.26 -10.25
CA TYR A 94 -9.87 -8.14 -10.55
C TYR A 94 -10.08 -9.48 -9.87
N ASP A 95 -9.66 -10.57 -10.52
CA ASP A 95 -9.95 -11.90 -10.04
C ASP A 95 -9.24 -12.17 -8.70
N PHE A 96 -10.02 -12.53 -7.68
CA PHE A 96 -9.49 -12.90 -6.37
C PHE A 96 -9.16 -14.40 -6.32
N ASN A 97 -8.13 -14.81 -7.05
CA ASN A 97 -7.57 -16.15 -7.02
C ASN A 97 -6.05 -16.15 -7.09
N ILE A 98 -5.41 -17.22 -6.60
CA ILE A 98 -3.95 -17.33 -6.51
C ILE A 98 -3.25 -17.08 -7.85
N PRO A 99 -3.64 -17.73 -8.98
CA PRO A 99 -3.02 -17.46 -10.28
C PRO A 99 -3.08 -16.00 -10.72
N ALA A 100 -4.20 -15.31 -10.47
CA ALA A 100 -4.36 -13.92 -10.86
C ALA A 100 -3.53 -12.98 -9.97
N LEU A 101 -3.58 -13.16 -8.65
CA LEU A 101 -2.82 -12.33 -7.70
C LEU A 101 -1.31 -12.51 -7.86
N ASN A 102 -0.84 -13.73 -8.14
CA ASN A 102 0.58 -13.98 -8.41
C ASN A 102 1.11 -13.21 -9.63
N LYS A 103 0.27 -12.88 -10.63
CA LYS A 103 0.68 -12.05 -11.78
C LYS A 103 0.93 -10.59 -11.38
N LEU A 104 0.36 -10.14 -10.27
CA LEU A 104 0.55 -8.81 -9.73
C LEU A 104 1.76 -8.74 -8.79
N CYS A 105 2.32 -9.88 -8.35
CA CYS A 105 3.40 -9.87 -7.38
C CYS A 105 4.71 -9.32 -7.96
N ASP A 106 5.32 -8.41 -7.21
CA ASP A 106 6.72 -8.06 -7.32
C ASP A 106 7.59 -9.16 -6.68
N GLN A 107 8.83 -9.26 -7.15
CA GLN A 107 9.82 -10.21 -6.63
C GLN A 107 11.12 -9.51 -6.24
N PRO A 108 11.08 -8.47 -5.38
CA PRO A 108 12.31 -7.86 -4.91
C PRO A 108 13.11 -8.87 -4.08
N GLN A 109 14.44 -8.76 -4.07
CA GLN A 109 15.26 -9.62 -3.22
C GLN A 109 14.98 -9.34 -1.74
N THR A 110 14.86 -8.06 -1.39
CA THR A 110 14.57 -7.54 -0.05
C THR A 110 13.56 -6.39 -0.16
N LEU A 111 12.87 -6.06 0.93
CA LEU A 111 11.99 -4.88 0.97
C LEU A 111 12.84 -3.62 1.14
N TRP A 112 13.51 -3.19 0.06
CA TRP A 112 14.58 -2.17 0.04
C TRP A 112 15.80 -2.58 0.87
N THR A 113 16.27 -1.75 1.81
CA THR A 113 17.44 -2.04 2.65
C THR A 113 17.02 -2.60 4.00
N ASN A 114 17.83 -3.49 4.59
CA ASN A 114 17.52 -4.17 5.85
C ASN A 114 18.44 -3.72 7.01
N ASN A 115 19.05 -2.54 6.89
CA ASN A 115 20.12 -2.10 7.79
C ASN A 115 19.63 -1.43 9.07
N HIS A 116 18.33 -1.09 9.15
CA HIS A 116 17.76 -0.32 10.25
C HIS A 116 16.42 -0.89 10.70
N GLU A 117 16.14 -0.72 12.00
CA GLU A 117 14.89 -1.13 12.62
C GLU A 117 14.55 -0.22 13.81
N SER A 118 13.25 -0.03 14.04
CA SER A 118 12.74 0.66 15.20
C SER A 118 12.68 -0.26 16.41
N GLY A 119 12.67 0.31 17.62
CA GLY A 119 12.59 -0.49 18.86
C GLY A 119 11.32 -1.35 19.02
N GLY A 120 10.32 -1.18 18.14
CA GLY A 120 9.09 -1.99 18.12
C GLY A 120 8.87 -2.74 16.81
N GLY A 121 9.86 -2.78 15.92
CA GLY A 121 9.79 -3.43 14.60
C GLY A 121 11.05 -4.21 14.27
N ILE A 122 11.04 -4.87 13.12
CA ILE A 122 12.18 -5.61 12.59
C ILE A 122 12.33 -5.22 11.12
N LYS A 123 13.52 -4.71 10.75
CA LYS A 123 13.84 -4.25 9.39
C LYS A 123 12.81 -3.29 8.81
N ASP A 124 12.20 -2.45 9.64
CA ASP A 124 11.08 -1.57 9.28
C ASP A 124 11.49 -0.13 8.95
N GLN A 125 12.79 0.18 8.96
CA GLN A 125 13.32 1.52 8.73
C GLN A 125 14.28 1.56 7.53
N VAL A 126 14.31 2.71 6.87
CA VAL A 126 15.26 3.08 5.82
C VAL A 126 15.76 4.49 6.12
N SER A 127 17.07 4.69 6.13
CA SER A 127 17.66 6.01 6.36
C SER A 127 17.44 6.94 5.17
N PRO A 128 17.50 8.28 5.34
CA PRO A 128 17.37 9.22 4.22
C PRO A 128 18.44 9.03 3.14
N ALA A 129 19.65 8.63 3.54
CA ALA A 129 20.77 8.38 2.62
C ALA A 129 20.52 7.15 1.73
N GLU A 130 19.99 6.07 2.30
CA GLU A 130 19.58 4.88 1.53
C GLU A 130 18.39 5.20 0.62
N ALA A 131 17.40 5.94 1.17
CA ALA A 131 16.19 6.31 0.46
C ALA A 131 16.45 7.18 -0.79
N ALA A 132 17.55 7.94 -0.82
CA ALA A 132 17.94 8.75 -1.97
C ALA A 132 18.20 7.93 -3.25
N ASN A 133 18.51 6.63 -3.12
CA ASN A 133 18.78 5.73 -4.25
C ASN A 133 17.58 4.85 -4.62
N ILE A 134 16.49 4.90 -3.85
CA ILE A 134 15.28 4.12 -4.10
C ILE A 134 14.45 4.80 -5.19
N LYS A 135 13.93 4.01 -6.13
CA LYS A 135 13.12 4.49 -7.25
C LYS A 135 11.67 4.01 -7.23
N GLU A 136 11.33 3.08 -6.36
CA GLU A 136 9.99 2.51 -6.25
C GLU A 136 9.66 2.38 -4.78
N SER A 137 8.46 2.82 -4.38
CA SER A 137 8.06 2.88 -2.98
C SER A 137 6.97 1.88 -2.60
N LEU A 138 6.67 0.95 -3.52
CA LEU A 138 5.62 -0.04 -3.38
C LEU A 138 6.12 -1.41 -3.85
N TYR A 139 5.73 -2.43 -3.10
CA TYR A 139 5.80 -3.82 -3.54
C TYR A 139 4.48 -4.52 -3.22
N PHE A 140 4.01 -5.37 -4.14
CA PHE A 140 2.94 -6.32 -3.87
C PHE A 140 3.56 -7.70 -3.78
N ILE A 141 3.52 -8.34 -2.62
CA ILE A 141 4.20 -9.62 -2.38
C ILE A 141 3.24 -10.64 -1.82
N TYR A 142 3.54 -11.92 -2.05
CA TYR A 142 2.94 -13.00 -1.31
C TYR A 142 3.85 -13.42 -0.15
N VAL A 143 3.26 -13.65 1.01
CA VAL A 143 3.92 -14.25 2.17
C VAL A 143 3.14 -15.49 2.60
N GLY A 144 3.87 -16.52 3.03
CA GLY A 144 3.29 -17.74 3.58
C GLY A 144 2.62 -17.44 4.92
N ASP A 145 3.38 -17.45 6.00
CA ASP A 145 2.84 -17.19 7.33
C ASP A 145 3.09 -15.74 7.76
N ILE A 146 2.10 -15.16 8.43
CA ILE A 146 2.20 -13.86 9.09
C ILE A 146 1.56 -13.92 10.47
N THR A 147 2.27 -13.44 11.49
CA THR A 147 1.72 -13.27 12.83
C THR A 147 1.38 -11.82 13.07
N ILE A 148 0.12 -11.54 13.39
CA ILE A 148 -0.31 -10.20 13.76
C ILE A 148 -0.08 -9.99 15.25
N TYR A 149 0.62 -8.92 15.59
CA TYR A 149 0.85 -8.47 16.95
C TYR A 149 -0.01 -7.24 17.22
N THR A 150 -0.87 -7.34 18.23
CA THR A 150 -1.72 -6.24 18.70
C THR A 150 -1.31 -5.80 20.10
N SER A 151 -1.18 -4.49 20.28
CA SER A 151 -0.85 -3.87 21.57
C SER A 151 -1.57 -2.55 21.71
N ARG A 152 -1.84 -2.13 22.95
CA ARG A 152 -2.48 -0.85 23.24
C ARG A 152 -1.77 -0.19 24.41
N TRP A 153 -1.49 1.11 24.26
CA TRP A 153 -1.01 1.92 25.37
C TRP A 153 -2.17 2.75 25.92
N GLN A 154 -2.60 2.44 27.15
CA GLN A 154 -3.72 3.12 27.82
C GLN A 154 -4.97 3.21 26.91
N ASN A 155 -5.43 4.44 26.63
CA ASN A 155 -6.62 4.73 25.82
C ASN A 155 -6.28 5.10 24.37
N GLU A 156 -5.06 4.82 23.90
CA GLU A 156 -4.71 4.97 22.48
C GLU A 156 -5.43 3.92 21.61
N LYS A 157 -5.51 4.19 20.30
CA LYS A 157 -5.91 3.19 19.32
C LYS A 157 -4.97 1.98 19.36
N VAL A 158 -5.49 0.81 19.00
CA VAL A 158 -4.68 -0.40 18.91
C VAL A 158 -3.54 -0.21 17.91
N LYS A 159 -2.33 -0.62 18.29
CA LYS A 159 -1.18 -0.73 17.40
C LYS A 159 -1.17 -2.14 16.84
N VAL A 160 -1.24 -2.24 15.52
CA VAL A 160 -1.26 -3.51 14.79
C VAL A 160 0.01 -3.61 13.96
N ARG A 161 0.74 -4.71 14.11
CA ARG A 161 1.95 -5.02 13.33
C ARG A 161 1.89 -6.43 12.78
N GLY A 162 2.44 -6.64 11.59
CA GLY A 162 2.55 -7.95 10.96
C GLY A 162 4.00 -8.41 10.93
N GLU A 163 4.26 -9.60 11.47
CA GLU A 163 5.55 -10.28 11.44
C GLU A 163 5.52 -11.43 10.45
N PHE A 164 6.43 -11.43 9.48
CA PHE A 164 6.49 -12.46 8.43
C PHE A 164 7.93 -12.68 7.96
N VAL A 165 8.16 -13.78 7.26
CA VAL A 165 9.44 -14.07 6.58
C VAL A 165 9.27 -13.87 5.08
N TYR A 166 10.18 -13.11 4.48
CA TYR A 166 10.26 -12.91 3.03
C TYR A 166 11.70 -13.09 2.55
N ASN A 167 11.92 -14.02 1.62
CA ASN A 167 13.25 -14.38 1.09
C ASN A 167 14.31 -14.67 2.16
N GLY A 168 13.91 -15.27 3.29
CA GLY A 168 14.80 -15.62 4.41
C GLY A 168 15.00 -14.51 5.44
N ASP A 169 14.48 -13.31 5.20
CA ASP A 169 14.52 -12.19 6.15
C ASP A 169 13.21 -12.06 6.92
N THR A 170 13.28 -11.99 8.24
CA THR A 170 12.14 -11.64 9.10
C THR A 170 11.89 -10.13 9.06
N TYR A 171 10.63 -9.74 8.87
CA TYR A 171 10.15 -8.37 8.96
C TYR A 171 9.06 -8.27 10.01
N ASN A 172 8.99 -7.14 10.71
CA ASN A 172 7.87 -6.80 11.58
C ASN A 172 7.46 -5.35 11.30
N LEU A 173 6.40 -5.19 10.52
CA LEU A 173 6.00 -3.90 9.95
C LEU A 173 4.67 -3.44 10.53
N LYS A 174 4.48 -2.13 10.68
CA LYS A 174 3.20 -1.56 11.10
C LYS A 174 2.16 -1.75 9.99
N ILE A 175 0.94 -2.14 10.37
CA ILE A 175 -0.20 -2.24 9.47
C ILE A 175 -0.96 -0.91 9.48
N THR A 176 -1.28 -0.40 8.29
CA THR A 176 -2.08 0.82 8.09
C THR A 176 -3.37 0.59 7.32
N ASP A 177 -3.65 -0.66 6.96
CA ASP A 177 -4.90 -1.10 6.36
C ASP A 177 -6.06 -0.88 7.34
N LEU A 178 -7.06 -0.09 6.93
CA LEU A 178 -8.18 0.29 7.80
C LEU A 178 -9.04 -0.89 8.23
N PHE A 179 -9.23 -1.89 7.36
CA PHE A 179 -10.03 -3.06 7.70
C PHE A 179 -9.40 -3.78 8.88
N TRP A 180 -8.09 -4.04 8.81
CA TRP A 180 -7.36 -4.75 9.85
C TRP A 180 -7.20 -3.92 11.13
N LEU A 181 -6.97 -2.61 11.01
CA LEU A 181 -6.96 -1.72 12.17
C LEU A 181 -8.29 -1.76 12.93
N ASN A 182 -9.42 -1.63 12.23
CA ASN A 182 -10.75 -1.67 12.85
C ASN A 182 -11.08 -3.07 13.38
N TYR A 183 -10.73 -4.12 12.63
CA TYR A 183 -10.97 -5.50 13.02
C TYR A 183 -10.32 -5.83 14.37
N TYR A 184 -9.09 -5.37 14.59
CA TYR A 184 -8.33 -5.63 15.82
C TYR A 184 -8.58 -4.63 16.95
N GLU A 185 -9.29 -3.53 16.71
CA GLU A 185 -9.60 -2.54 17.76
C GLU A 185 -10.42 -3.17 18.90
N ASP A 186 -11.31 -4.09 18.56
CA ASP A 186 -12.22 -4.77 19.51
C ASP A 186 -11.81 -6.22 19.83
N LYS A 187 -10.61 -6.65 19.42
CA LYS A 187 -10.09 -8.01 19.67
C LYS A 187 -9.19 -8.07 20.88
N GLU A 188 -8.99 -9.29 21.38
CA GLU A 188 -8.00 -9.56 22.43
C GLU A 188 -6.60 -9.15 21.94
N LEU A 189 -5.88 -8.44 22.81
CA LEU A 189 -4.49 -8.05 22.53
C LEU A 189 -3.58 -9.27 22.58
N GLY A 190 -2.62 -9.36 21.66
CA GLY A 190 -1.67 -10.46 21.64
C GLY A 190 -1.23 -10.85 20.24
N LYS A 191 -1.04 -12.15 20.04
CA LYS A 191 -0.55 -12.74 18.79
C LYS A 191 -1.68 -13.46 18.06
N HIS A 192 -1.84 -13.16 16.77
CA HIS A 192 -2.87 -13.73 15.92
C HIS A 192 -2.22 -14.30 14.65
N PRO A 193 -1.91 -15.61 14.61
CA PRO A 193 -1.32 -16.25 13.44
C PRO A 193 -2.31 -16.30 12.27
N LEU A 194 -1.84 -15.99 11.07
CA LEU A 194 -2.57 -16.11 9.81
C LEU A 194 -1.67 -16.78 8.77
N ASN A 195 -2.30 -17.52 7.85
CA ASN A 195 -1.61 -18.21 6.77
C ASN A 195 -2.07 -17.64 5.41
N GLY A 196 -1.15 -17.61 4.46
CA GLY A 196 -1.31 -17.20 3.06
C GLY A 196 -1.83 -15.78 2.91
N ARG A 197 -0.95 -14.79 2.75
CA ARG A 197 -1.35 -13.38 2.58
C ARG A 197 -0.66 -12.70 1.43
N TYR A 198 -1.41 -11.86 0.73
CA TYR A 198 -0.84 -10.88 -0.17
C TYR A 198 -0.75 -9.54 0.55
N LEU A 199 0.42 -8.91 0.48
CA LEU A 199 0.72 -7.66 1.15
C LEU A 199 1.10 -6.61 0.13
N THR A 200 0.48 -5.43 0.22
CA THR A 200 1.07 -4.23 -0.36
C THR A 200 1.96 -3.58 0.68
N ILE A 201 3.27 -3.64 0.45
CA ILE A 201 4.28 -2.98 1.27
C ILE A 201 4.53 -1.60 0.68
N SER A 202 4.49 -0.56 1.53
CA SER A 202 4.82 0.80 1.14
C SER A 202 5.97 1.38 1.95
N LEU A 203 6.76 2.26 1.32
CA LEU A 203 7.75 3.09 2.00
C LEU A 203 7.16 4.50 2.23
N ALA A 204 7.04 4.89 3.48
CA ALA A 204 6.44 6.16 3.87
C ALA A 204 7.37 7.34 3.55
N LEU A 205 6.81 8.35 2.87
CA LEU A 205 7.53 9.59 2.56
C LEU A 205 7.85 10.42 3.80
N GLU A 206 6.94 10.47 4.76
CA GLU A 206 7.16 11.11 6.06
C GLU A 206 8.18 10.33 6.88
N THR A 207 9.03 11.06 7.60
CA THR A 207 10.01 10.48 8.51
C THR A 207 9.55 10.58 9.96
N PHE A 208 9.89 9.58 10.77
CA PHE A 208 9.77 9.64 12.23
C PHE A 208 11.10 9.25 12.86
N GLY A 209 11.65 10.11 13.73
CA GLY A 209 13.02 9.95 14.22
C GLY A 209 14.05 9.85 13.08
N ASP A 210 13.87 10.65 12.02
CA ASP A 210 14.70 10.72 10.81
C ASP A 210 14.71 9.48 9.91
N PHE A 211 13.89 8.46 10.17
CA PHE A 211 13.77 7.28 9.29
C PHE A 211 12.47 7.28 8.48
N HIS A 212 12.56 6.77 7.25
CA HIS A 212 11.41 6.35 6.46
C HIS A 212 10.98 4.95 6.90
N TYR A 213 9.68 4.73 7.02
CA TYR A 213 9.13 3.46 7.53
C TYR A 213 8.55 2.61 6.42
N LYS A 214 8.83 1.31 6.50
CA LYS A 214 8.15 0.28 5.71
C LYS A 214 6.85 -0.10 6.42
N LEU A 215 5.75 -0.12 5.67
CA LEU A 215 4.40 -0.33 6.19
C LEU A 215 3.68 -1.38 5.37
N ILE A 216 2.83 -2.18 6.01
CA ILE A 216 1.82 -2.98 5.33
C ILE A 216 0.62 -2.05 5.06
N ALA A 217 0.52 -1.56 3.84
CA ALA A 217 -0.51 -0.64 3.40
C ALA A 217 -1.85 -1.33 3.12
N GLU A 218 -1.80 -2.59 2.70
CA GLU A 218 -2.94 -3.45 2.40
C GLU A 218 -2.58 -4.90 2.75
N MET A 219 -3.53 -5.66 3.28
CA MET A 219 -3.39 -7.11 3.46
C MET A 219 -4.64 -7.86 3.01
N MET A 220 -4.46 -8.80 2.08
CA MET A 220 -5.51 -9.66 1.51
C MET A 220 -5.29 -11.12 1.91
#